data_AF-A0A9N8MGK8-F1
#
_entry.id   AF-A0A9N8MGK8-F1
#
_cell.length_a   1.000
_cell.length_b   1.000
_cell.length_c   1.000
_cell.angle_alpha   90.00
_cell.angle_beta   90.00
_cell.angle_gamma   90.00
#
_symmetry.space_group_name_H-M   'P 1'
#
loop_
_entity.id
_entity.type
_entity.pdbx_description
1 polymer ?
#
loop_
_entity_poly.entity_id
_entity_poly.type
_entity_poly.pdbx_seq_one_letter_code
_entity_poly.pdbx_strand_id
1 'polypeptide(L)' 'MFQIAFSIAFIIFGLFLKNTSNQGFQQSRRFSTFFIVIGILTLIGGMILMLYKSK' A
#
# COMPACT_ATOMS: atom_id res chain seq x y z
N MET A 1 -13.46 -7.73 -1.70
CA MET A 1 -13.43 -7.00 -0.41
C MET A 1 -12.07 -7.12 0.29
N PHE A 2 -11.54 -8.35 0.48
CA PHE A 2 -10.22 -8.59 1.08
C PHE A 2 -9.05 -7.82 0.42
N GLN A 3 -8.97 -7.81 -0.92
CA GLN A 3 -7.90 -7.14 -1.66
C GLN A 3 -7.83 -5.62 -1.46
N ILE A 4 -8.99 -4.96 -1.36
CA ILE A 4 -9.07 -3.51 -1.13
C ILE A 4 -8.62 -3.19 0.30
N ALA A 5 -9.11 -3.95 1.28
CA ALA A 5 -8.69 -3.80 2.68
C ALA A 5 -7.18 -4.02 2.85
N PHE A 6 -6.61 -5.04 2.18
CA PHE A 6 -5.18 -5.29 2.16
C PHE A 6 -4.39 -4.13 1.55
N SER A 7 -4.85 -3.62 0.40
CA SER A 7 -4.19 -2.50 -0.29
C SER A 7 -4.19 -1.23 0.58
N ILE A 8 -5.29 -0.95 1.28
CA ILE A 8 -5.39 0.16 2.23
C ILE A 8 -4.43 -0.03 3.40
N ALA A 9 -4.36 -1.23 3.99
CA ALA A 9 -3.43 -1.53 5.08
C ALA A 9 -1.96 -1.32 4.66
N PHE A 10 -1.60 -1.72 3.44
CA PHE A 10 -0.26 -1.49 2.86
C PHE A 10 0.07 0.00 2.71
N ILE A 11 -0.88 0.81 2.24
CA ILE A 11 -0.71 2.27 2.09
C ILE A 11 -0.53 2.93 3.45
N ILE A 12 -1.40 2.59 4.43
CA ILE A 12 -1.33 3.13 5.79
C ILE A 12 -0.01 2.75 6.45
N PHE A 13 0.42 1.49 6.32
CA PHE A 13 1.68 1.01 6.85
C PHE A 13 2.89 1.70 6.18
N GLY A 14 2.83 1.91 4.86
CA GLY A 14 3.83 2.66 4.13
C GLY A 14 3.93 4.12 4.59
N LEU A 15 2.79 4.80 4.80
CA LEU A 15 2.73 6.15 5.37
C LEU A 15 3.27 6.20 6.79
N PHE A 16 2.93 5.22 7.63
CA PHE A 16 3.45 5.08 8.98
C PHE A 16 4.97 4.93 8.98
N LEU A 17 5.52 4.07 8.11
CA LEU A 17 6.96 3.91 7.91
C LEU A 17 7.63 5.19 7.40
N LYS A 18 6.94 6.03 6.63
CA LYS A 18 7.47 7.33 6.20
C LYS A 18 7.61 8.29 7.37
N ASN A 19 6.55 8.39 8.17
CA ASN A 19 6.43 9.36 9.25
C ASN A 19 7.16 8.95 10.53
N THR A 20 7.38 7.64 10.76
CA THR A 20 8.10 7.18 11.95
C THR A 20 9.56 7.62 11.93
N SER A 21 10.00 8.29 13.00
CA SER A 21 11.39 8.75 13.19
C SER A 21 12.17 7.89 14.18
N ASN A 22 11.64 6.71 14.51
CA ASN A 22 12.26 5.80 15.45
C ASN A 22 13.50 5.12 14.82
N GLN A 23 14.62 5.10 15.54
CA GLN A 23 15.90 4.61 15.02
C GLN A 23 15.86 3.14 14.56
N GLY A 24 15.02 2.32 15.21
CA GLY A 24 14.80 0.92 14.83
C GLY A 24 14.14 0.72 13.45
N PHE A 25 13.54 1.75 12.88
CA PHE A 25 12.88 1.70 11.56
C PHE A 25 13.63 2.47 10.46
N GLN A 26 14.84 2.97 10.72
CA GLN A 26 15.62 3.74 9.72
C GLN A 26 15.90 2.95 8.45
N GLN A 27 16.26 1.67 8.60
CA GLN A 27 16.51 0.78 7.45
C GLN A 27 15.22 0.37 6.74
N SER A 28 14.09 0.42 7.45
CA SER A 28 12.74 0.13 6.94
C SER A 28 12.11 1.35 6.24
N ARG A 29 12.59 2.56 6.53
CA ARG A 29 12.08 3.84 5.99
C ARG A 29 12.19 3.91 4.47
N ARG A 30 13.27 3.37 3.88
CA ARG A 30 13.43 3.26 2.41
C ARG A 30 12.38 2.35 1.76
N PHE A 31 11.84 1.38 2.50
CA PHE A 31 10.78 0.50 2.02
C PHE A 31 9.39 1.15 2.11
N SER A 32 9.22 2.23 2.87
CA SER A 32 7.98 3.03 2.92
C SER A 32 7.45 3.32 1.51
N THR A 33 8.32 3.84 0.65
CA THR A 33 7.96 4.21 -0.73
C THR A 33 7.47 2.99 -1.52
N PHE A 34 8.09 1.82 -1.35
CA PHE A 34 7.65 0.59 -2.00
C PHE A 34 6.28 0.13 -1.50
N PHE A 35 6.04 0.15 -0.19
CA PHE A 35 4.74 -0.20 0.39
C PHE A 35 3.61 0.72 -0.11
N ILE A 36 3.87 2.03 -0.20
CA ILE A 36 2.92 3.01 -0.74
C ILE A 36 2.65 2.75 -2.22
N VAL A 37 3.70 2.60 -3.04
CA VAL A 37 3.58 2.40 -4.49
C VAL A 37 2.85 1.09 -4.81
N ILE A 38 3.24 -0.01 -4.16
CA ILE A 38 2.59 -1.32 -4.34
C ILE A 38 1.14 -1.26 -3.87
N GLY A 39 0.87 -0.63 -2.72
CA GLY A 39 -0.49 -0.47 -2.21
C GLY A 39 -1.39 0.28 -3.20
N ILE A 40 -0.91 1.39 -3.78
CA ILE A 40 -1.65 2.16 -4.80
C ILE A 40 -1.87 1.34 -6.07
N LEU A 41 -0.82 0.69 -6.59
CA LEU A 41 -0.90 -0.16 -7.80
C LEU A 41 -1.90 -1.31 -7.61
N THR A 42 -1.89 -1.95 -6.45
CA THR A 42 -2.79 -3.07 -6.14
C THR A 42 -4.25 -2.61 -6.02
N LEU A 43 -4.46 -1.40 -5.50
CA LEU A 43 -5.79 -0.78 -5.39
C LEU A 43 -6.35 -0.42 -6.77
N ILE A 44 -5.53 0.18 -7.65
CA ILE A 44 -5.88 0.49 -9.03
C ILE A 44 -6.14 -0.80 -9.83
N GLY A 45 -5.25 -1.79 -9.73
CA GLY A 45 -5.41 -3.08 -10.41
C GLY A 45 -6.66 -3.83 -9.95
N GLY A 46 -6.97 -3.78 -8.65
CA GLY A 46 -8.22 -4.31 -8.09
C GLY A 46 -9.46 -3.61 -8.64
N MET A 47 -9.44 -2.28 -8.77
CA MET A 47 -10.52 -1.51 -9.38
C MET A 47 -10.70 -1.84 -10.87
N ILE A 48 -9.61 -1.92 -11.64
CA ILE A 48 -9.66 -2.25 -13.07
C ILE A 48 -10.24 -3.66 -13.27
N LEU A 49 -9.80 -4.66 -12.49
CA LEU A 49 -10.33 -6.02 -12.54
C LEU A 49 -11.82 -6.05 -12.19
N MET A 50 -12.24 -5.27 -11.19
CA MET A 50 -13.64 -5.20 -10.78
C MET A 50 -14.52 -4.54 -11.86
N LEU A 51 -14.01 -3.49 -12.53
CA LEU A 51 -14.66 -2.88 -13.69
C LEU A 51 -14.75 -3.84 -14.87
N TYR A 52 -13.67 -4.59 -15.15
CA TYR A 52 -13.64 -5.54 -16.27
C TYR A 52 -14.57 -6.73 -16.04
N LYS A 53 -14.64 -7.24 -14.82
CA LYS A 53 -15.54 -8.34 -14.43
C LYS A 53 -17.02 -7.93 -14.43
N SER A 54 -17.32 -6.63 -14.39
CA SER A 54 -18.68 -6.10 -14.40
C SER A 54 -19.25 -5.88 -15.82
N LYS A 55 -18.43 -6.06 -16.86
CA LYS A 55 -18.85 -6.07 -18.28
C LYS A 55 -19.08 -7.51 -18.74
#